data_AF-A0A7X5N5U2-F1
#
_entry.id   AF-A0A7X5N5U2-F1
#
_cell.length_a   1.000
_cell.length_b   1.000
_cell.length_c   1.000
_cell.angle_alpha   90.00
_cell.angle_beta   90.00
_cell.angle_gamma   90.00
#
_symmetry.space_group_name_H-M   'P 1'
#
loop_
_entity.id
_entity.type
_entity.pdbx_description
1 polymer ?
#
loop_
_entity_poly.entity_id
_entity_poly.type
_entity_poly.pdbx_seq_one_letter_code
_entity_poly.pdbx_strand_id
1 'polypeptide(L)'
;QQPVRAVPQLDISRYAGQWHEIAHLPVSFQKKCRSDITASYTLRDDGLIGVRNGCRSADGELTQAEGVARPVEGRPGQLQVRFAPEWL
;
A
#
# COMPACT_ATOMS: atom_id res chain seq x y z
N GLN A 1 0.59 22.52 -14.52
CA GLN A 1 -0.21 21.35 -14.09
C GLN A 1 -0.87 21.68 -12.75
N GLN A 2 -2.13 21.29 -12.54
CA GLN A 2 -2.75 21.38 -11.22
C GLN A 2 -2.22 20.26 -10.31
N PRO A 3 -2.06 20.52 -9.00
CA PRO A 3 -1.58 19.49 -8.06
C PRO A 3 -2.62 18.38 -7.91
N VAL A 4 -2.13 17.15 -7.71
CA VAL A 4 -2.98 16.00 -7.35
C VAL A 4 -3.63 16.28 -5.99
N ARG A 5 -4.94 16.12 -5.91
CA ARG A 5 -5.73 16.32 -4.69
C ARG A 5 -6.21 14.98 -4.16
N ALA A 6 -5.90 14.71 -2.90
CA ALA A 6 -6.40 13.54 -2.18
C ALA A 6 -7.89 13.72 -1.82
N VAL A 7 -8.54 12.61 -1.48
CA VAL A 7 -9.90 12.65 -0.89
C VAL A 7 -9.87 13.45 0.42
N PRO A 8 -10.92 14.25 0.73
CA PRO A 8 -10.91 15.14 1.88
C PRO A 8 -11.00 14.40 3.22
N GLN A 9 -11.57 13.21 3.22
CA GLN A 9 -11.65 12.30 4.38
C GLN A 9 -11.45 10.86 3.91
N LEU A 10 -10.80 10.07 4.75
CA LEU A 10 -10.58 8.65 4.53
C LEU A 10 -10.90 7.90 5.82
N ASP A 11 -11.91 7.04 5.77
CA ASP A 11 -12.24 6.12 6.84
C ASP A 11 -11.40 4.85 6.63
N ILE A 12 -10.34 4.69 7.43
CA ILE A 12 -9.40 3.58 7.30
C ILE A 12 -10.10 2.24 7.59
N SER A 13 -11.07 2.20 8.50
CA SER A 13 -11.81 0.97 8.82
C SER A 13 -12.58 0.44 7.62
N ARG A 14 -13.14 1.35 6.80
CA ARG A 14 -13.81 0.99 5.54
C ARG A 14 -12.85 0.72 4.39
N TYR A 15 -11.67 1.32 4.43
CA TYR A 15 -10.64 1.16 3.40
C TYR A 15 -9.80 -0.11 3.59
N ALA A 16 -9.76 -0.61 4.84
CA ALA A 16 -9.07 -1.84 5.21
C ALA A 16 -9.60 -3.06 4.45
N GLY A 17 -8.73 -4.05 4.30
CA GLY A 17 -8.98 -5.25 3.49
C GLY A 17 -8.08 -5.32 2.27
N GLN A 18 -8.45 -6.20 1.34
CA GLN A 18 -7.67 -6.50 0.15
C GLN A 18 -8.17 -5.71 -1.05
N TRP A 19 -7.23 -5.12 -1.77
CA TRP A 19 -7.41 -4.45 -3.05
C TRP A 19 -6.65 -5.20 -4.14
N HIS A 20 -7.28 -5.35 -5.29
CA HIS A 20 -6.63 -5.86 -6.50
C HIS A 20 -6.14 -4.69 -7.35
N GLU A 21 -4.88 -4.76 -7.79
CA GLU A 21 -4.32 -3.75 -8.67
C GLU A 21 -4.75 -4.03 -10.12
N ILE A 22 -5.55 -3.12 -10.69
CA ILE A 22 -6.06 -3.27 -12.06
C ILE A 22 -5.08 -2.70 -13.09
N ALA A 23 -4.40 -1.60 -12.75
CA ALA A 23 -3.41 -0.95 -13.59
C ALA A 23 -2.44 -0.13 -12.72
N HIS A 24 -1.20 0.01 -13.19
CA HIS A 24 -0.17 0.77 -12.51
C HIS A 24 0.81 1.42 -13.50
N LEU A 25 1.55 2.42 -13.01
CA LEU A 25 2.71 2.93 -13.73
C LEU A 25 3.89 1.96 -13.55
N PRO A 26 4.77 1.81 -14.55
CA PRO A 26 5.92 0.92 -14.44
C PRO A 26 6.81 1.29 -13.24
N VAL A 27 6.98 0.35 -12.32
CA VAL A 27 7.82 0.50 -11.12
C VAL A 27 8.77 -0.70 -11.00
N SER A 28 10.00 -0.45 -10.56
CA SER A 28 11.06 -1.45 -10.56
C SER A 28 10.77 -2.64 -9.62
N PHE A 29 10.12 -2.39 -8.49
CA PHE A 29 9.84 -3.42 -7.47
C PHE A 29 8.79 -4.45 -7.92
N GLN A 30 7.92 -4.12 -8.88
CA GLN A 30 6.93 -5.06 -9.44
C GLN A 30 7.44 -5.79 -10.69
N LYS A 31 8.69 -5.59 -11.14
CA LYS A 31 9.19 -6.22 -12.37
C LYS A 31 9.11 -7.74 -12.38
N LYS A 32 9.13 -8.39 -11.20
CA LYS A 32 9.01 -9.84 -11.05
C LYS A 32 7.56 -10.32 -10.91
N CYS A 33 6.59 -9.42 -10.76
CA CYS A 33 5.19 -9.76 -10.64
C CYS A 33 4.60 -10.15 -11.99
N ARG A 34 3.95 -11.31 -12.03
CA ARG A 34 3.28 -11.85 -13.22
C ARG A 34 1.76 -11.75 -13.13
N SER A 35 1.19 -12.05 -11.96
CA SER A 35 -0.26 -12.03 -11.73
C SER A 35 -0.59 -11.78 -10.25
N ASP A 36 -1.89 -11.70 -9.94
CA ASP A 36 -2.42 -11.65 -8.58
C ASP A 36 -1.86 -10.50 -7.73
N ILE A 37 -1.62 -9.34 -8.35
CA ILE A 37 -1.09 -8.17 -7.66
C ILE A 37 -2.16 -7.61 -6.71
N THR A 38 -1.82 -7.55 -5.43
CA THR A 38 -2.73 -7.11 -4.37
C THR A 38 -2.03 -6.18 -3.38
N ALA A 39 -2.83 -5.31 -2.77
CA ALA A 39 -2.48 -4.53 -1.59
C ALA A 39 -3.47 -4.84 -0.47
N SER A 40 -2.99 -5.15 0.72
CA SER A 40 -3.82 -5.39 1.90
C SER A 40 -3.54 -4.33 2.96
N TYR A 41 -4.59 -3.67 3.44
CA TYR A 41 -4.51 -2.65 4.49
C TYR A 41 -5.12 -3.18 5.78
N THR A 42 -4.42 -2.95 6.90
CA THR A 42 -4.85 -3.39 8.24
C THR A 42 -4.71 -2.26 9.23
N LEU A 43 -5.68 -2.15 10.15
CA LEU A 43 -5.52 -1.27 11.31
C LEU A 43 -4.64 -1.99 12.34
N ARG A 44 -3.70 -1.26 12.92
CA ARG A 44 -2.83 -1.74 13.98
C ARG A 44 -3.18 -1.09 15.31
N ASP A 45 -2.84 -1.75 16.40
CA ASP A 45 -3.12 -1.27 17.76
C ASP A 45 -2.32 -0.01 18.14
N ASP A 46 -1.20 0.23 17.45
CA ASP A 46 -0.36 1.42 17.58
C ASP A 46 -0.93 2.66 16.83
N GLY A 47 -2.09 2.54 16.21
CA GLY A 47 -2.73 3.60 15.43
C GLY A 47 -2.15 3.80 14.03
N LEU A 48 -1.18 2.99 13.63
CA LEU A 48 -0.64 2.97 12.27
C LEU A 48 -1.44 2.01 11.37
N ILE A 49 -1.13 2.06 10.08
CA ILE A 49 -1.76 1.23 9.06
C ILE A 49 -0.73 0.23 8.56
N GLY A 50 -0.98 -1.06 8.73
CA GLY A 50 -0.18 -2.10 8.10
C GLY A 50 -0.49 -2.17 6.61
N VAL A 51 0.54 -2.22 5.77
CA VAL A 51 0.44 -2.33 4.31
C VAL A 51 1.17 -3.59 3.88
N ARG A 52 0.48 -4.50 3.20
CA ARG A 52 1.12 -5.68 2.59
C ARG A 52 0.83 -5.70 1.10
N ASN A 53 1.86 -5.49 0.30
CA ASN A 53 1.79 -5.68 -1.15
C ASN A 53 2.27 -7.07 -1.51
N GLY A 54 1.62 -7.71 -2.47
CA GLY A 54 2.01 -9.05 -2.91
C GLY A 54 1.61 -9.35 -4.35
N CYS A 55 2.30 -10.31 -4.95
CA CYS A 55 2.00 -10.79 -6.29
C CYS A 55 2.55 -12.21 -6.47
N ARG A 56 2.10 -12.87 -7.54
CA ARG A 56 2.68 -14.14 -7.99
C ARG A 56 3.74 -13.89 -9.06
N SER A 57 4.92 -14.49 -8.93
CA SER A 57 5.97 -14.46 -9.94
C SER A 57 5.77 -15.50 -11.03
N ALA A 58 6.60 -15.48 -12.07
CA ALA A 58 6.49 -16.37 -13.23
C ALA A 58 6.71 -17.85 -12.89
N ASP A 59 7.47 -18.14 -11.84
CA ASP A 59 7.68 -19.48 -11.27
C ASP A 59 6.52 -19.93 -10.34
N GLY A 60 5.53 -19.06 -10.12
CA GLY A 60 4.39 -19.33 -9.26
C GLY A 60 4.61 -18.99 -7.78
N GLU A 61 5.80 -18.53 -7.39
CA GLU A 61 6.07 -18.12 -6.00
C GLU A 61 5.28 -16.85 -5.62
N LEU A 62 4.99 -16.71 -4.34
CA LEU A 62 4.38 -15.51 -3.80
C LEU A 62 5.49 -14.55 -3.34
N THR A 63 5.60 -13.40 -3.99
CA THR A 63 6.48 -12.31 -3.54
C THR A 63 5.66 -11.33 -2.71
N GLN A 64 6.14 -10.94 -1.54
CA GLN A 64 5.45 -10.00 -0.65
C GLN A 64 6.40 -8.92 -0.09
N ALA A 65 5.84 -7.74 0.16
CA ALA A 65 6.49 -6.64 0.86
C ALA A 65 5.56 -6.11 1.95
N GLU A 66 6.10 -6.01 3.16
CA GLU A 66 5.41 -5.46 4.32
C GLU A 66 5.89 -4.05 4.61
N GLY A 67 4.96 -3.19 4.98
CA GLY A 67 5.21 -1.80 5.25
C GLY A 67 4.22 -1.23 6.23
N VAL A 68 4.49 0.02 6.60
CA VAL A 68 3.68 0.78 7.55
C VAL A 68 3.34 2.12 6.92
N ALA A 69 2.10 2.55 7.10
CA ALA A 69 1.61 3.82 6.66
C ALA A 69 1.05 4.64 7.83
N ARG A 70 1.17 5.96 7.72
CA ARG A 70 0.59 6.93 8.65
C ARG A 70 -0.06 8.09 7.90
N PRO A 71 -1.16 8.67 8.41
CA PRO A 71 -1.73 9.87 7.82
C PRO A 71 -0.79 11.07 7.95
N VAL A 72 -0.85 11.96 6.97
CA VAL A 72 -0.26 13.29 7.08
C VAL A 72 -1.16 14.15 7.95
N GLU A 73 -0.55 14.86 8.90
CA GLU A 73 -1.28 15.71 9.85
C GLU A 73 -2.17 16.74 9.11
N GLY A 74 -3.44 16.82 9.53
CA GLY A 74 -4.45 17.68 8.90
C GLY A 74 -4.88 17.25 7.48
N ARG A 75 -4.40 16.11 6.96
CA ARG A 75 -4.70 15.62 5.60
C ARG A 75 -5.04 14.12 5.63
N PRO A 76 -6.24 13.74 6.10
CA PRO A 76 -6.59 12.34 6.37
C PRO A 76 -6.58 11.44 5.12
N GLY A 77 -6.80 11.99 3.91
CA GLY A 77 -6.69 11.23 2.66
C GLY A 77 -5.26 11.11 2.11
N GLN A 78 -4.26 11.68 2.78
CA GLN A 78 -2.86 11.61 2.37
C GLN A 78 -2.07 10.76 3.36
N LEU A 79 -1.41 9.72 2.87
CA LEU A 79 -0.61 8.80 3.68
C LEU A 79 0.88 8.91 3.31
N GLN A 80 1.75 8.72 4.31
CA GLN A 80 3.17 8.43 4.10
C GLN A 80 3.38 6.95 4.36
N VAL A 81 3.97 6.24 3.39
CA VAL A 81 4.17 4.79 3.43
C VAL A 81 5.65 4.46 3.41
N ARG A 82 6.06 3.49 4.22
CA ARG A 82 7.45 3.02 4.32
C ARG A 82 7.50 1.49 4.31
N PHE A 83 8.41 0.93 3.51
CA PHE A 83 8.69 -0.51 3.42
C PHE A 83 10.09 -0.88 3.96
N ALA A 84 10.81 0.11 4.53
CA ALA A 84 12.08 -0.12 5.19
C ALA A 84 11.88 -0.76 6.57
N PRO A 85 12.87 -1.50 7.08
CA PRO A 85 12.85 -2.06 8.43
C PRO A 85 12.74 -0.96 9.49
N GLU A 86 12.08 -1.21 10.63
CA GLU A 86 11.87 -0.19 11.69
C GLU A 86 13.15 0.46 12.24
N TRP A 87 14.29 -0.23 12.16
CA TRP A 87 15.59 0.29 12.61
C TRP A 87 16.25 1.28 11.63
N LEU A 88 15.60 1.58 10.50
CA LEU A 88 16.03 2.54 9.47
C LEU A 88 14.98 3.64 9.25
#